data_AF-A0A932UYH7-F1
#
_entry.id   AF-A0A932UYH7-F1
#
_cell.length_a   1.000
_cell.length_b   1.000
_cell.length_c   1.000
_cell.angle_alpha   90.00
_cell.angle_beta   90.00
_cell.angle_gamma   90.00
#
_symmetry.space_group_name_H-M   'P 1'
#
loop_
_entity.id
_entity.type
_entity.pdbx_description
1 polymer ?
#
loop_
_entity_poly.entity_id
_entity_poly.type
_entity_poly.pdbx_seq_one_letter_code
_entity_poly.pdbx_strand_id
1 'polypeptide(L)'
;MATSVPFEIRFESIGGLGAHLAAQLLAETLVLRQGFNASQFSSYGSEKKGTPIRSFIRVTDAHKPIRVSSPVIEPDILAVFHEALLARRSTLAGLKPKGVLVINRPRASTRPLPRAHVFLVDAMAIAVEERTRINTAILGAVAKACALIDAKALAAILEERFRGKSSKLAEANLKTYWRGYEEAVERTVTDGLEIPPPDGATAAPRWGYLTAPLGGAILEPGSMVANDLSASRQGFAPRLNLARCTHCGICDLVCPDYCLVWEAQEVSTCVGPDQVVWDRQAARLVGIDYQFCKGCLRCVESCPSGALTKELEGSWVQDARVPLW
;
A
#
# COMPACT_ATOMS: atom_id res chain seq x y z
N MET A 1 23.85 -3.19 26.06
CA MET A 1 24.86 -2.27 25.50
C MET A 1 24.14 -0.96 25.20
N ALA A 2 24.38 0.09 26.00
CA ALA A 2 23.71 1.37 25.82
C ALA A 2 24.35 2.13 24.65
N THR A 3 23.73 2.10 23.47
CA THR A 3 24.19 2.92 22.34
C THR A 3 23.72 4.36 22.53
N SER A 4 24.61 5.32 22.29
CA SER A 4 24.28 6.76 22.27
C SER A 4 23.25 7.11 21.17
N VAL A 5 23.10 6.24 20.17
CA VAL A 5 22.16 6.39 19.05
C VAL A 5 20.89 5.55 19.31
N PRO A 6 19.68 6.13 19.11
CA PRO A 6 18.43 5.37 19.20
C PRO A 6 18.37 4.27 18.13
N PHE A 7 17.68 3.17 18.44
CA PHE A 7 17.29 2.18 17.43
C PHE A 7 16.12 2.74 16.62
N GLU A 8 16.23 2.78 15.31
CA GLU A 8 15.27 3.46 14.44
C GLU A 8 14.60 2.50 13.46
N ILE A 9 13.28 2.61 13.35
CA ILE A 9 12.47 1.80 12.45
C ILE A 9 11.69 2.75 11.53
N ARG A 10 11.67 2.46 10.23
CA ARG A 10 10.90 3.20 9.23
C ARG A 10 9.95 2.25 8.50
N PHE A 11 8.67 2.58 8.51
CA PHE A 11 7.67 1.90 7.69
C PHE A 11 7.38 2.73 6.45
N GLU A 12 7.53 2.14 5.27
CA GLU A 12 7.17 2.70 3.98
C GLU A 12 5.89 2.00 3.50
N SER A 13 4.85 2.78 3.24
CA SER A 13 3.51 2.25 2.99
C SER A 13 2.71 3.13 2.04
N ILE A 14 1.47 2.74 1.81
CA ILE A 14 0.50 3.46 0.98
C ILE A 14 -0.75 3.71 1.83
N GLY A 15 -1.40 4.85 1.62
CA GLY A 15 -2.67 5.20 2.24
C GLY A 15 -3.67 4.05 2.19
N GLY A 16 -4.12 3.61 3.36
CA GLY A 16 -5.07 2.51 3.51
C GLY A 16 -4.48 1.14 3.83
N LEU A 17 -3.15 1.00 3.94
CA LEU A 17 -2.48 -0.27 4.28
C LEU A 17 -2.18 -0.44 5.78
N GLY A 18 -2.43 0.57 6.61
CA GLY A 18 -2.39 0.45 8.08
C GLY A 18 -1.03 0.62 8.75
N ALA A 19 -0.03 1.21 8.07
CA ALA A 19 1.31 1.41 8.63
C ALA A 19 1.35 2.28 9.89
N HIS A 20 0.54 3.33 9.95
CA HIS A 20 0.48 4.17 11.16
C HIS A 20 0.03 3.38 12.39
N LEU A 21 -1.06 2.61 12.26
CA LEU A 21 -1.54 1.78 13.35
C LEU A 21 -0.52 0.72 13.74
N ALA A 22 0.16 0.10 12.76
CA ALA A 22 1.22 -0.84 13.06
C ALA A 22 2.36 -0.19 13.86
N ALA A 23 2.82 0.98 13.43
CA ALA A 23 3.88 1.71 14.12
C ALA A 23 3.46 2.12 15.54
N GLN A 24 2.21 2.55 15.71
CA GLN A 24 1.65 2.89 17.00
C GLN A 24 1.62 1.66 17.94
N LEU A 25 1.11 0.51 17.49
CA LEU A 25 1.05 -0.72 18.30
C LEU A 25 2.44 -1.22 18.69
N LEU A 26 3.41 -1.10 17.77
CA LEU A 26 4.79 -1.45 18.05
C LEU A 26 5.38 -0.53 19.13
N ALA A 27 5.21 0.78 19.00
CA ALA A 27 5.67 1.75 20.01
C ALA A 27 4.98 1.55 21.37
N GLU A 28 3.66 1.33 21.38
CA GLU A 28 2.89 0.99 22.59
C GLU A 28 3.44 -0.29 23.26
N THR A 29 3.81 -1.31 22.48
CA THR A 29 4.38 -2.56 23.02
C THR A 29 5.73 -2.33 23.66
N LEU A 30 6.61 -1.61 22.98
CA LEU A 30 7.94 -1.30 23.46
C LEU A 30 7.88 -0.53 24.79
N VAL A 31 6.95 0.43 24.91
CA VAL A 31 6.79 1.24 26.12
C VAL A 31 6.06 0.51 27.24
N LEU A 32 4.88 -0.05 26.94
CA LEU A 32 3.97 -0.55 27.98
C LEU A 32 4.27 -1.99 28.42
N ARG A 33 4.97 -2.77 27.60
CA ARG A 33 5.24 -4.21 27.88
C ARG A 33 6.70 -4.55 28.02
N GLN A 34 7.59 -3.84 27.32
CA GLN A 34 9.02 -4.15 27.32
C GLN A 34 9.88 -3.11 28.07
N GLY A 35 9.30 -2.02 28.56
CA GLY A 35 9.99 -1.03 29.40
C GLY A 35 10.99 -0.14 28.65
N PHE A 36 10.90 -0.04 27.33
CA PHE A 36 11.69 0.91 26.55
C PHE A 36 11.07 2.31 26.57
N ASN A 37 11.84 3.31 26.18
CA ASN A 37 11.28 4.59 25.76
C ASN A 37 11.14 4.58 24.24
N ALA A 38 9.97 4.94 23.71
CA ALA A 38 9.74 4.98 22.28
C ALA A 38 8.97 6.23 21.86
N SER A 39 9.26 6.71 20.65
CA SER A 39 8.52 7.79 20.00
C SER A 39 8.06 7.32 18.63
N GLN A 40 6.81 7.64 18.29
CA GLN A 40 6.23 7.32 16.99
C GLN A 40 5.55 8.55 16.41
N PHE A 41 5.80 8.81 15.13
CA PHE A 41 5.04 9.75 14.34
C PHE A 41 5.02 9.30 12.88
N SER A 42 4.18 9.93 12.06
CA SER A 42 4.03 9.59 10.66
C SER A 42 4.01 10.84 9.78
N SER A 43 4.47 10.70 8.56
CA SER A 43 4.30 11.66 7.48
C SER A 43 3.28 11.12 6.47
N TYR A 44 2.33 11.96 6.11
CA TYR A 44 1.26 11.68 5.15
C TYR A 44 1.30 12.77 4.08
N GLY A 45 1.02 12.41 2.83
CA GLY A 45 0.69 13.41 1.82
C GLY A 45 -0.81 13.75 1.85
N SER A 46 -1.21 14.63 0.93
CA SER A 46 -2.53 15.26 0.93
C SER A 46 -3.70 14.32 0.59
N GLU A 47 -3.43 13.19 -0.08
CA GLU A 47 -4.48 12.24 -0.46
C GLU A 47 -4.89 11.33 0.71
N LYS A 48 -6.20 11.09 0.85
CA LYS A 48 -6.75 10.20 1.89
C LYS A 48 -6.37 8.72 1.68
N LYS A 49 -6.16 8.28 0.43
CA LYS A 49 -5.82 6.89 0.06
C LYS A 49 -4.98 6.89 -1.21
N GLY A 50 -3.93 6.08 -1.25
CA GLY A 50 -3.07 5.90 -2.44
C GLY A 50 -1.77 6.68 -2.46
N THR A 51 -1.63 7.67 -1.59
CA THR A 51 -0.37 8.37 -1.38
C THR A 51 0.58 7.60 -0.46
N PRO A 52 1.90 7.67 -0.68
CA PRO A 52 2.88 7.10 0.24
C PRO A 52 2.74 7.62 1.66
N ILE A 53 2.85 6.71 2.63
CA ILE A 53 2.90 7.02 4.05
C ILE A 53 4.24 6.54 4.59
N ARG A 54 4.88 7.39 5.38
CA ARG A 54 6.05 7.01 6.17
C ARG A 54 5.71 7.05 7.64
N SER A 55 5.98 5.98 8.37
CA SER A 55 5.91 5.99 9.82
C SER A 55 7.29 5.77 10.39
N PHE A 56 7.62 6.56 11.41
CA PHE A 56 8.93 6.60 12.03
C PHE A 56 8.79 6.20 13.48
N ILE A 57 9.65 5.29 13.93
CA ILE A 57 9.69 4.81 15.31
C ILE A 57 11.13 4.92 15.78
N ARG A 58 11.31 5.50 16.96
CA ARG A 58 12.60 5.55 17.65
C ARG A 58 12.46 4.83 18.97
N VAL A 59 13.48 4.07 19.33
CA VAL A 59 13.52 3.28 20.56
C VAL A 59 14.84 3.56 21.28
N THR A 60 14.75 3.80 22.57
CA THR A 60 15.90 3.94 23.47
C THR A 60 15.64 3.20 24.78
N ASP A 61 16.67 3.07 25.60
CA ASP A 61 16.50 2.62 26.99
C ASP A 61 15.50 3.49 27.76
N ALA A 62 14.84 2.91 28.76
CA ALA A 62 13.73 3.49 29.54
C ALA A 62 13.98 4.93 30.00
N HIS A 63 15.18 5.21 30.51
CA HIS A 63 15.53 6.49 31.14
C HIS A 63 16.13 7.51 30.17
N LYS A 64 16.34 7.13 28.91
CA LYS A 64 16.97 8.00 27.93
C LYS A 64 15.90 8.77 27.14
N PRO A 65 15.89 10.12 27.18
CA PRO A 65 14.86 10.89 26.49
C PRO A 65 15.08 10.91 24.98
N ILE A 66 14.00 10.75 24.21
CA ILE A 66 14.00 10.96 22.76
C ILE A 66 13.64 12.42 22.49
N ARG A 67 14.63 13.21 22.04
CA ARG A 67 14.46 14.64 21.73
C ARG A 67 14.37 14.94 20.23
N VAL A 68 14.53 13.91 19.39
CA VAL A 68 14.55 14.05 17.93
C VAL A 68 13.14 13.88 17.36
N SER A 69 12.63 14.95 16.74
CA SER A 69 11.31 15.01 16.08
C SER A 69 11.39 15.05 14.55
N SER A 70 12.58 14.85 13.96
CA SER A 70 12.79 14.80 12.51
C SER A 70 12.57 13.39 11.94
N PRO A 71 12.35 13.23 10.61
CA PRO A 71 12.24 11.91 9.97
C PRO A 71 13.39 10.94 10.30
N VAL A 72 13.13 9.63 10.25
CA VAL A 72 14.19 8.62 10.31
C VAL A 72 14.83 8.49 8.94
N ILE A 73 16.09 8.93 8.87
CA ILE A 73 16.88 8.99 7.64
C ILE A 73 17.68 7.68 7.47
N GLU A 74 18.18 7.13 8.58
CA GLU A 74 18.99 5.91 8.60
C GLU A 74 18.35 4.83 9.49
N PRO A 75 17.37 4.06 8.99
CA PRO A 75 16.71 3.03 9.80
C PRO A 75 17.59 1.78 10.03
N ASP A 76 17.49 1.20 11.23
CA ASP A 76 17.92 -0.16 11.54
C ASP A 76 16.96 -1.21 10.97
N ILE A 77 15.66 -0.88 10.92
CA ILE A 77 14.65 -1.70 10.25
C ILE A 77 13.83 -0.86 9.28
N LEU A 78 13.77 -1.31 8.04
CA LEU A 78 12.89 -0.75 7.02
C LEU A 78 11.78 -1.76 6.71
N ALA A 79 10.52 -1.43 6.95
CA ALA A 79 9.39 -2.28 6.57
C ALA A 79 8.62 -1.69 5.39
N VAL A 80 8.57 -2.39 4.27
CA VAL A 80 7.90 -1.96 3.03
C VAL A 80 6.60 -2.72 2.86
N PHE A 81 5.48 -2.01 2.93
CA PHE A 81 4.13 -2.60 2.95
C PHE A 81 3.62 -3.00 1.56
N HIS A 82 4.29 -2.57 0.50
CA HIS A 82 3.95 -2.92 -0.86
C HIS A 82 5.18 -2.84 -1.77
N GLU A 83 5.50 -3.91 -2.50
CA GLU A 83 6.69 -3.97 -3.34
C GLU A 83 6.75 -2.89 -4.44
N ALA A 84 5.61 -2.36 -4.89
CA ALA A 84 5.54 -1.23 -5.83
C ALA A 84 6.38 -0.01 -5.37
N LEU A 85 6.51 0.20 -4.05
CA LEU A 85 7.32 1.28 -3.48
C LEU A 85 8.81 1.15 -3.82
N LEU A 86 9.31 -0.05 -4.11
CA LEU A 86 10.70 -0.27 -4.54
C LEU A 86 11.05 0.41 -5.87
N ALA A 87 10.05 0.90 -6.62
CA ALA A 87 10.28 1.75 -7.81
C ALA A 87 10.97 3.07 -7.45
N ARG A 88 10.79 3.52 -6.20
CA ARG A 88 11.23 4.83 -5.73
C ARG A 88 12.57 4.66 -5.04
N ARG A 89 13.59 5.33 -5.56
CA ARG A 89 14.93 5.37 -4.94
C ARG A 89 14.87 5.78 -3.46
N SER A 90 13.97 6.71 -3.11
CA SER A 90 13.78 7.20 -1.75
C SER A 90 13.21 6.19 -0.75
N THR A 91 12.58 5.09 -1.19
CA THR A 91 12.02 4.08 -0.29
C THR A 91 13.12 3.33 0.46
N LEU A 92 14.20 2.97 -0.23
CA LEU A 92 15.32 2.19 0.32
C LEU A 92 16.39 3.05 0.98
N ALA A 93 16.35 4.36 0.77
CA ALA A 93 17.34 5.34 1.19
C ALA A 93 17.79 5.17 2.65
N GLY A 94 19.10 5.08 2.86
CA GLY A 94 19.70 5.13 4.18
C GLY A 94 19.47 3.89 5.05
N LEU A 95 18.90 2.80 4.53
CA LEU A 95 18.92 1.53 5.27
C LEU A 95 20.37 1.20 5.64
N LYS A 96 20.63 1.05 6.94
CA LYS A 96 22.00 0.85 7.45
C LYS A 96 22.61 -0.44 6.86
N PRO A 97 23.95 -0.54 6.73
CA PRO A 97 24.60 -1.74 6.21
C PRO A 97 24.29 -3.05 6.95
N LYS A 98 23.98 -2.97 8.25
CA LYS A 98 23.53 -4.11 9.09
C LYS A 98 22.03 -4.08 9.39
N GLY A 99 21.30 -3.19 8.72
CA GLY A 99 19.87 -3.04 8.89
C GLY A 99 19.11 -4.19 8.22
N VAL A 100 17.87 -4.39 8.67
CA VAL A 100 16.99 -5.44 8.19
C VAL A 100 15.85 -4.83 7.38
N LEU A 101 15.53 -5.47 6.25
CA LEU A 101 14.45 -5.07 5.39
C LEU A 101 13.30 -6.09 5.48
N VAL A 102 12.11 -5.66 5.89
CA VAL A 102 10.90 -6.48 5.85
C VAL A 102 10.07 -6.04 4.65
N ILE A 103 9.68 -6.94 3.75
CA ILE A 103 8.91 -6.57 2.55
C ILE A 103 7.66 -7.45 2.43
N ASN A 104 6.51 -6.80 2.30
CA ASN A 104 5.33 -7.45 1.77
C ASN A 104 5.47 -7.65 0.26
N ARG A 105 5.61 -8.91 -0.17
CA ARG A 105 5.82 -9.30 -1.55
C ARG A 105 4.93 -10.51 -1.90
N PRO A 106 4.07 -10.41 -2.92
CA PRO A 106 3.35 -11.56 -3.46
C PRO A 106 4.31 -12.68 -3.87
N ARG A 107 3.96 -13.95 -3.61
CA ARG A 107 4.82 -15.10 -3.94
C ARG A 107 5.20 -15.18 -5.42
N ALA A 108 4.31 -14.74 -6.31
CA ALA A 108 4.51 -14.75 -7.76
C ALA A 108 5.34 -13.56 -8.29
N SER A 109 5.65 -12.57 -7.46
CA SER A 109 6.40 -11.39 -7.91
C SER A 109 7.80 -11.77 -8.36
N THR A 110 8.25 -11.19 -9.46
CA THR A 110 9.62 -11.29 -9.99
C THR A 110 10.46 -10.04 -9.76
N ARG A 111 9.93 -9.06 -9.01
CA ARG A 111 10.61 -7.77 -8.81
C ARG A 111 11.99 -7.94 -8.14
N PRO A 112 13.05 -7.27 -8.63
CA PRO A 112 14.36 -7.32 -7.99
C PRO A 112 14.31 -6.85 -6.53
N LEU A 113 14.98 -7.60 -5.65
CA LEU A 113 15.17 -7.22 -4.25
C LEU A 113 16.43 -6.37 -4.10
N PRO A 114 16.53 -5.52 -3.07
CA PRO A 114 17.76 -4.82 -2.77
C PRO A 114 18.78 -5.70 -2.06
N ARG A 115 20.06 -5.29 -2.15
CA ARG A 115 21.18 -5.94 -1.45
C ARG A 115 21.09 -5.67 0.05
N ALA A 116 20.45 -6.56 0.78
CA ALA A 116 20.21 -6.45 2.21
C ALA A 116 19.99 -7.82 2.86
N HIS A 117 19.92 -7.81 4.18
CA HIS A 117 19.25 -8.87 4.95
C HIS A 117 17.74 -8.62 4.91
N VAL A 118 16.99 -9.57 4.35
CA VAL A 118 15.57 -9.39 3.99
C VAL A 118 14.68 -10.44 4.63
N PHE A 119 13.53 -10.02 5.14
CA PHE A 119 12.39 -10.88 5.47
C PHE A 119 11.26 -10.64 4.47
N LEU A 120 10.86 -11.71 3.77
CA LEU A 120 9.81 -11.68 2.76
C LEU A 120 8.53 -12.30 3.32
N VAL A 121 7.40 -11.63 3.17
CA VAL A 121 6.09 -12.14 3.58
C VAL A 121 5.04 -11.79 2.53
N ASP A 122 4.14 -12.73 2.21
CA ASP A 122 2.95 -12.43 1.39
C ASP A 122 1.81 -11.97 2.29
N ALA A 123 1.97 -10.77 2.87
CA ALA A 123 1.01 -10.24 3.84
C ALA A 123 -0.36 -9.96 3.20
N MET A 124 -0.41 -9.73 1.88
CA MET A 124 -1.67 -9.56 1.15
C MET A 124 -2.44 -10.88 1.08
N ALA A 125 -1.80 -11.98 0.68
CA ALA A 125 -2.46 -13.30 0.66
C ALA A 125 -2.97 -13.69 2.05
N ILE A 126 -2.14 -13.55 3.09
CA ILE A 126 -2.54 -13.84 4.47
C ILE A 126 -3.76 -13.00 4.87
N ALA A 127 -3.74 -11.68 4.62
CA ALA A 127 -4.83 -10.79 4.99
C ALA A 127 -6.14 -11.10 4.25
N VAL A 128 -6.06 -11.49 2.98
CA VAL A 128 -7.23 -11.91 2.19
C VAL A 128 -7.85 -13.18 2.75
N GLU A 129 -7.04 -14.19 3.04
CA GLU A 129 -7.50 -15.48 3.59
C GLU A 129 -8.12 -15.33 4.98
N GLU A 130 -7.46 -14.56 5.86
CA GLU A 130 -7.93 -14.34 7.24
C GLU A 130 -8.98 -13.22 7.36
N ARG A 131 -9.30 -12.53 6.26
CA ARG A 131 -10.23 -11.38 6.20
C ARG A 131 -9.83 -10.24 7.13
N THR A 132 -8.53 -9.95 7.19
CA THR A 132 -7.92 -8.90 8.02
C THR A 132 -7.22 -7.84 7.15
N ARG A 133 -6.23 -7.15 7.71
CA ARG A 133 -5.44 -6.11 7.06
C ARG A 133 -3.97 -6.50 7.07
N ILE A 134 -3.23 -6.11 6.03
CA ILE A 134 -1.84 -6.54 5.84
C ILE A 134 -0.90 -6.07 6.95
N ASN A 135 -1.22 -4.95 7.62
CA ASN A 135 -0.40 -4.37 8.67
C ASN A 135 -0.14 -5.35 9.81
N THR A 136 -1.11 -6.20 10.13
CA THR A 136 -0.99 -7.20 11.20
C THR A 136 0.01 -8.31 10.82
N ALA A 137 -0.03 -8.81 9.58
CA ALA A 137 0.94 -9.80 9.11
C ALA A 137 2.35 -9.20 9.01
N ILE A 138 2.47 -7.95 8.55
CA ILE A 138 3.75 -7.24 8.52
C ILE A 138 4.32 -7.04 9.93
N LEU A 139 3.49 -6.73 10.94
CA LEU A 139 3.95 -6.65 12.33
C LEU A 139 4.52 -7.99 12.82
N GLY A 140 3.91 -9.12 12.45
CA GLY A 140 4.46 -10.44 12.72
C GLY A 140 5.84 -10.63 12.10
N ALA A 141 6.00 -10.28 10.83
CA ALA A 141 7.28 -10.36 10.13
C ALA A 141 8.34 -9.42 10.75
N VAL A 142 7.96 -8.21 11.17
CA VAL A 142 8.84 -7.26 11.87
C VAL A 142 9.28 -7.81 13.23
N ALA A 143 8.39 -8.46 13.99
CA ALA A 143 8.76 -9.09 15.25
C ALA A 143 9.71 -10.27 15.08
N LYS A 144 9.59 -11.03 13.98
CA LYS A 144 10.58 -12.07 13.64
C LYS A 144 11.93 -11.49 13.25
N ALA A 145 11.91 -10.41 12.48
CA ALA A 145 13.10 -9.74 11.97
C ALA A 145 13.92 -9.03 13.05
N CYS A 146 13.35 -8.81 14.24
CA CYS A 146 13.95 -7.98 15.29
C CYS A 146 13.90 -8.65 16.66
N ALA A 147 15.05 -9.12 17.14
CA ALA A 147 15.15 -9.70 18.48
C ALA A 147 14.81 -8.73 19.64
N LEU A 148 14.82 -7.41 19.39
CA LEU A 148 14.42 -6.41 20.39
C LEU A 148 12.90 -6.43 20.64
N ILE A 149 12.10 -6.92 19.70
CA ILE A 149 10.64 -6.93 19.78
C ILE A 149 10.19 -8.28 20.33
N ASP A 150 9.55 -8.29 21.50
CA ASP A 150 8.93 -9.49 22.04
C ASP A 150 7.63 -9.77 21.26
N ALA A 151 7.65 -10.85 20.48
CA ALA A 151 6.52 -11.24 19.66
C ALA A 151 5.24 -11.54 20.47
N LYS A 152 5.38 -12.13 21.66
CA LYS A 152 4.24 -12.43 22.53
C LYS A 152 3.66 -11.16 23.14
N ALA A 153 4.53 -10.24 23.55
CA ALA A 153 4.11 -8.94 24.08
C ALA A 153 3.33 -8.13 23.02
N LEU A 154 3.81 -8.13 21.78
CA LEU A 154 3.15 -7.46 20.66
C LEU A 154 1.80 -8.12 20.32
N ALA A 155 1.75 -9.46 20.31
CA ALA A 155 0.51 -10.20 20.12
C ALA A 155 -0.54 -9.85 21.20
N ALA A 156 -0.12 -9.73 22.46
CA ALA A 156 -1.01 -9.38 23.57
C ALA A 156 -1.62 -7.97 23.42
N ILE A 157 -0.80 -6.95 23.09
CA ILE A 157 -1.31 -5.59 22.81
C ILE A 157 -2.27 -5.59 21.62
N LEU A 158 -1.91 -6.34 20.56
CA LEU A 158 -2.75 -6.44 19.38
C LEU A 158 -4.12 -7.06 19.73
N GLU A 159 -4.13 -8.12 20.54
CA GLU A 159 -5.36 -8.75 20.99
C GLU A 159 -6.22 -7.78 21.79
N GLU A 160 -5.65 -7.07 22.77
CA GLU A 160 -6.34 -6.07 23.59
C GLU A 160 -6.97 -4.98 22.73
N ARG A 161 -6.22 -4.46 21.74
CA ARG A 161 -6.68 -3.43 20.81
C ARG A 161 -7.91 -3.85 20.01
N PHE A 162 -7.93 -5.08 19.52
CA PHE A 162 -9.03 -5.57 18.67
C PHE A 162 -10.18 -6.17 19.47
N ARG A 163 -9.92 -6.71 20.68
CA ARG A 163 -10.96 -7.24 21.57
C ARG A 163 -11.93 -6.15 22.00
N GLY A 164 -11.46 -4.91 22.18
CA GLY A 164 -12.32 -3.75 22.41
C GLY A 164 -13.30 -3.42 21.27
N LYS A 165 -13.13 -4.01 20.07
CA LYS A 165 -14.04 -3.87 18.93
C LYS A 165 -14.87 -5.13 18.69
N SER A 166 -14.24 -6.30 18.69
CA SER A 166 -14.89 -7.60 18.48
C SER A 166 -13.91 -8.74 18.77
N SER A 167 -14.35 -9.75 19.54
CA SER A 167 -13.55 -10.95 19.81
C SER A 167 -13.16 -11.69 18.52
N LYS A 168 -14.09 -11.81 17.57
CA LYS A 168 -13.83 -12.45 16.27
C LYS A 168 -12.75 -11.72 15.47
N LEU A 169 -12.72 -10.38 15.53
CA LEU A 169 -11.66 -9.60 14.89
C LEU A 169 -10.33 -9.78 15.60
N ALA A 170 -10.31 -9.90 16.93
CA ALA A 170 -9.10 -10.15 17.69
C ALA A 170 -8.47 -11.50 17.32
N GLU A 171 -9.26 -12.57 17.30
CA GLU A 171 -8.82 -13.91 16.89
C GLU A 171 -8.25 -13.92 15.47
N ALA A 172 -8.97 -13.34 14.50
CA ALA A 172 -8.52 -13.28 13.12
C ALA A 172 -7.22 -12.48 12.96
N ASN A 173 -7.08 -11.34 13.67
CA ASN A 173 -5.85 -10.56 13.63
C ASN A 173 -4.70 -11.26 14.35
N LEU A 174 -4.94 -11.93 15.47
CA LEU A 174 -3.91 -12.75 16.13
C LEU A 174 -3.39 -13.86 15.21
N LYS A 175 -4.31 -14.58 14.54
CA LYS A 175 -3.91 -15.59 13.56
C LYS A 175 -3.11 -14.98 12.41
N THR A 176 -3.55 -13.84 11.89
CA THR A 176 -2.82 -13.07 10.85
C THR A 176 -1.41 -12.67 11.32
N TYR A 177 -1.28 -12.25 12.57
CA TYR A 177 0.00 -11.84 13.17
C TYR A 177 0.98 -13.01 13.22
N TRP A 178 0.54 -14.15 13.78
CA TRP A 178 1.37 -15.35 13.88
C TRP A 178 1.71 -15.94 12.51
N ARG A 179 0.78 -15.95 11.57
CA ARG A 179 1.09 -16.31 10.17
C ARG A 179 2.14 -15.40 9.55
N GLY A 180 2.03 -14.08 9.78
CA GLY A 180 3.04 -13.12 9.33
C GLY A 180 4.43 -13.35 9.94
N TYR A 181 4.49 -13.79 11.20
CA TYR A 181 5.73 -14.20 11.86
C TYR A 181 6.26 -15.51 11.27
N GLU A 182 5.45 -16.56 11.24
CA GLU A 182 5.87 -17.92 10.85
C GLU A 182 6.23 -18.01 9.36
N GLU A 183 5.38 -17.47 8.48
CA GLU A 183 5.55 -17.54 7.03
C GLU A 183 6.59 -16.56 6.48
N ALA A 184 7.07 -15.61 7.29
CA ALA A 184 8.13 -14.70 6.84
C ALA A 184 9.44 -15.47 6.60
N VAL A 185 9.96 -15.40 5.37
CA VAL A 185 11.18 -16.10 4.95
C VAL A 185 12.36 -15.14 5.01
N GLU A 186 13.38 -15.53 5.78
CA GLU A 186 14.65 -14.83 5.86
C GLU A 186 15.52 -15.14 4.63
N ARG A 187 16.14 -14.11 4.05
CA ARG A 187 17.05 -14.24 2.91
C ARG A 187 18.12 -13.15 2.97
N THR A 188 19.36 -13.52 2.70
CA THR A 188 20.42 -12.55 2.39
C THR A 188 20.50 -12.38 0.88
N VAL A 189 20.34 -11.15 0.39
CA VAL A 189 20.41 -10.82 -1.05
C VAL A 189 21.72 -10.08 -1.31
N THR A 190 22.57 -10.64 -2.18
CA THR A 190 23.88 -10.07 -2.53
C THR A 190 23.92 -9.48 -3.94
N ASP A 191 23.03 -9.94 -4.82
CA ASP A 191 22.91 -9.65 -6.25
C ASP A 191 21.68 -8.77 -6.58
N GLY A 192 21.35 -7.84 -5.68
CA GLY A 192 20.15 -7.00 -5.75
C GLY A 192 20.37 -5.53 -6.14
N LEU A 193 19.29 -4.76 -6.04
CA LEU A 193 19.31 -3.30 -6.17
C LEU A 193 20.26 -2.68 -5.13
N GLU A 194 20.96 -1.62 -5.53
CA GLU A 194 21.78 -0.84 -4.61
C GLU A 194 20.92 -0.02 -3.66
N ILE A 195 21.29 -0.01 -2.38
CA ILE A 195 20.69 0.85 -1.36
C ILE A 195 21.30 2.24 -1.49
N PRO A 196 20.52 3.27 -1.83
CA PRO A 196 21.03 4.62 -1.93
C PRO A 196 21.44 5.17 -0.57
N PRO A 197 22.45 6.05 -0.51
CA PRO A 197 22.77 6.76 0.71
C PRO A 197 21.61 7.72 1.08
N PRO A 198 21.55 8.18 2.33
CA PRO A 198 20.38 8.92 2.81
C PRO A 198 20.19 10.31 2.16
N ASP A 199 21.29 10.95 1.79
CA ASP A 199 21.39 12.24 1.10
C ASP A 199 21.11 12.16 -0.42
N GLY A 200 21.30 10.98 -1.03
CA GLY A 200 21.22 10.80 -2.49
C GLY A 200 19.88 10.29 -3.03
N ALA A 201 18.87 10.11 -2.16
CA ALA A 201 17.66 9.35 -2.55
C ALA A 201 16.42 10.21 -2.85
N THR A 202 16.43 11.48 -2.46
CA THR A 202 15.39 12.44 -2.82
C THR A 202 16.03 13.46 -3.73
N ALA A 203 15.53 13.59 -4.97
CA ALA A 203 15.95 14.71 -5.82
C ALA A 203 15.71 16.02 -5.04
N ALA A 204 16.60 17.00 -5.21
CA ALA A 204 16.38 18.33 -4.66
C ALA A 204 14.97 18.79 -5.06
N PRO A 205 14.18 19.34 -4.13
CA PRO A 205 12.85 19.80 -4.48
C PRO A 205 12.98 20.81 -5.62
N ARG A 206 12.15 20.65 -6.66
CA ARG A 206 12.15 21.55 -7.82
C ARG A 206 12.05 23.03 -7.40
N TRP A 207 11.39 23.26 -6.26
CA TRP A 207 11.23 24.56 -5.65
C TRP A 207 11.92 24.60 -4.28
N GLY A 208 12.78 25.59 -4.08
CA GLY A 208 13.37 25.91 -2.78
C GLY A 208 12.58 27.00 -2.06
N TYR A 209 13.01 27.36 -0.85
CA TYR A 209 12.38 28.41 -0.05
C TYR A 209 12.20 29.74 -0.82
N LEU A 210 13.17 30.11 -1.67
CA LEU A 210 13.14 31.35 -2.47
C LEU A 210 12.35 31.22 -3.78
N THR A 211 12.09 29.99 -4.26
CA THR A 211 11.48 29.75 -5.57
C THR A 211 10.11 29.07 -5.49
N ALA A 212 9.64 28.75 -4.28
CA ALA A 212 8.32 28.18 -4.07
C ALA A 212 7.22 29.12 -4.58
N PRO A 213 6.25 28.61 -5.36
CA PRO A 213 5.10 29.40 -5.76
C PRO A 213 4.27 29.81 -4.53
N LEU A 214 3.43 30.82 -4.70
CA LEU A 214 2.42 31.16 -3.68
C LEU A 214 1.59 29.91 -3.34
N GLY A 215 1.33 29.71 -2.04
CA GLY A 215 0.56 28.58 -1.55
C GLY A 215 -0.81 28.50 -2.23
N GLY A 216 -1.20 27.30 -2.66
CA GLY A 216 -2.45 27.05 -3.37
C GLY A 216 -2.39 27.22 -4.90
N ALA A 217 -1.26 27.63 -5.46
CA ALA A 217 -1.09 27.66 -6.92
C ALA A 217 -1.04 26.25 -7.52
N ILE A 218 -1.87 26.00 -8.55
CA ILE A 218 -1.82 24.78 -9.35
C ILE A 218 -0.91 25.05 -10.55
N LEU A 219 0.36 24.67 -10.43
CA LEU A 219 1.37 24.93 -11.47
C LEU A 219 1.24 23.98 -12.68
N GLU A 220 0.77 22.76 -12.45
CA GLU A 220 0.65 21.71 -13.46
C GLU A 220 -0.76 21.11 -13.41
N PRO A 221 -1.77 21.81 -13.96
CA PRO A 221 -3.12 21.28 -14.04
C PRO A 221 -3.12 19.98 -14.86
N GLY A 222 -3.87 18.98 -14.39
CA GLY A 222 -3.93 17.66 -15.04
C GLY A 222 -2.75 16.73 -14.75
N SER A 223 -1.80 17.10 -13.88
CA SER A 223 -0.67 16.24 -13.48
C SER A 223 -1.07 14.88 -12.87
N MET A 224 -2.33 14.72 -12.46
CA MET A 224 -2.88 13.43 -12.01
C MET A 224 -2.81 12.33 -13.09
N VAL A 225 -2.66 12.70 -14.36
CA VAL A 225 -2.41 11.81 -15.50
C VAL A 225 -1.16 10.92 -15.30
N ALA A 226 -0.20 11.36 -14.49
CA ALA A 226 1.02 10.61 -14.19
C ALA A 226 0.90 9.71 -12.95
N ASN A 227 -0.22 9.77 -12.21
CA ASN A 227 -0.37 9.01 -10.98
C ASN A 227 -0.56 7.52 -11.27
N ASP A 228 0.04 6.68 -10.43
CA ASP A 228 -0.26 5.25 -10.36
C ASP A 228 -0.86 4.93 -9.00
N LEU A 229 -2.15 4.61 -9.00
CA LEU A 229 -2.96 4.30 -7.83
C LEU A 229 -3.13 2.79 -7.63
N SER A 230 -2.52 1.96 -8.48
CA SER A 230 -2.68 0.52 -8.47
C SER A 230 -2.39 -0.11 -7.11
N ALA A 231 -1.32 0.34 -6.47
CA ALA A 231 -0.87 -0.18 -5.17
C ALA A 231 -1.79 0.24 -3.98
N SER A 232 -2.85 1.00 -4.24
CA SER A 232 -3.92 1.31 -3.26
C SER A 232 -4.93 0.18 -3.09
N ARG A 233 -4.93 -0.79 -4.01
CA ARG A 233 -5.82 -1.95 -3.97
C ARG A 233 -5.50 -2.83 -2.78
N GLN A 234 -6.51 -3.56 -2.34
CA GLN A 234 -6.45 -4.42 -1.15
C GLN A 234 -6.68 -5.87 -1.55
N GLY A 235 -5.96 -6.31 -2.60
CA GLY A 235 -5.99 -7.68 -3.12
C GLY A 235 -7.16 -7.99 -4.06
N PHE A 236 -7.97 -7.00 -4.42
CA PHE A 236 -9.11 -7.18 -5.32
C PHE A 236 -9.20 -6.06 -6.37
N ALA A 237 -9.64 -6.43 -7.56
CA ALA A 237 -9.94 -5.51 -8.66
C ALA A 237 -11.28 -5.88 -9.32
N PRO A 238 -12.00 -4.90 -9.90
CA PRO A 238 -13.21 -5.19 -10.67
C PRO A 238 -12.84 -5.82 -12.02
N ARG A 239 -13.40 -6.98 -12.38
CA ARG A 239 -13.25 -7.59 -13.70
C ARG A 239 -14.47 -7.26 -14.56
N LEU A 240 -14.24 -6.67 -15.74
CA LEU A 240 -15.29 -6.36 -16.72
C LEU A 240 -15.49 -7.52 -17.70
N ASN A 241 -16.74 -7.94 -17.86
CA ASN A 241 -17.19 -8.84 -18.93
C ASN A 241 -18.03 -8.04 -19.93
N LEU A 242 -17.43 -7.72 -21.07
CA LEU A 242 -18.08 -6.93 -22.13
C LEU A 242 -19.31 -7.62 -22.72
N ALA A 243 -19.32 -8.95 -22.81
CA ALA A 243 -20.46 -9.70 -23.34
C ALA A 243 -21.73 -9.57 -22.48
N ARG A 244 -21.58 -9.19 -21.20
CA ARG A 244 -22.69 -8.93 -20.28
C ARG A 244 -22.98 -7.44 -20.08
N CYS A 245 -22.15 -6.55 -20.63
CA CYS A 245 -22.26 -5.13 -20.39
C CYS A 245 -23.41 -4.53 -21.22
N THR A 246 -24.28 -3.78 -20.58
CA THR A 246 -25.36 -3.03 -21.26
C THR A 246 -24.95 -1.59 -21.59
N HIS A 247 -23.72 -1.20 -21.26
CA HIS A 247 -23.16 0.16 -21.43
C HIS A 247 -24.01 1.27 -20.79
N CYS A 248 -24.69 0.97 -19.67
CA CYS A 248 -25.61 1.89 -19.00
C CYS A 248 -24.95 3.07 -18.24
N GLY A 249 -23.63 3.08 -18.07
CA GLY A 249 -22.90 4.18 -17.41
C GLY A 249 -22.91 4.18 -15.88
N ILE A 250 -23.73 3.35 -15.22
CA ILE A 250 -23.86 3.36 -13.75
C ILE A 250 -22.52 3.13 -13.04
N CYS A 251 -21.67 2.25 -13.58
CA CYS A 251 -20.35 1.99 -13.01
C CYS A 251 -19.43 3.22 -13.00
N ASP A 252 -19.59 4.12 -13.97
CA ASP A 252 -18.80 5.33 -14.09
C ASP A 252 -19.32 6.45 -13.18
N LEU A 253 -20.64 6.57 -13.04
CA LEU A 253 -21.29 7.49 -12.10
C LEU A 253 -20.85 7.26 -10.65
N VAL A 254 -20.59 6.00 -10.27
CA VAL A 254 -20.16 5.64 -8.91
C VAL A 254 -18.64 5.53 -8.77
N CYS A 255 -17.89 5.71 -9.86
CA CYS A 255 -16.44 5.61 -9.83
C CYS A 255 -15.84 6.92 -9.32
N PRO A 256 -15.23 6.96 -8.11
CA PRO A 256 -14.71 8.21 -7.56
C PRO A 256 -13.46 8.72 -8.28
N ASP A 257 -12.82 7.87 -9.10
CA ASP A 257 -11.57 8.16 -9.81
C ASP A 257 -11.74 8.13 -11.34
N TYR A 258 -12.97 7.98 -11.85
CA TYR A 258 -13.30 7.96 -13.29
C TYR A 258 -12.36 7.09 -14.15
N CYS A 259 -12.08 5.87 -13.69
CA CYS A 259 -11.14 4.96 -14.35
C CYS A 259 -11.75 4.05 -15.43
N LEU A 260 -12.98 4.32 -15.86
CA LEU A 260 -13.69 3.54 -16.87
C LEU A 260 -13.44 4.15 -18.25
N VAL A 261 -13.07 3.33 -19.23
CA VAL A 261 -12.75 3.81 -20.58
C VAL A 261 -13.95 3.64 -21.50
N TRP A 262 -14.36 4.75 -22.12
CA TRP A 262 -15.50 4.83 -23.02
C TRP A 262 -15.07 5.31 -24.40
N GLU A 263 -15.58 4.66 -25.44
CA GLU A 263 -15.35 5.07 -26.83
C GLU A 263 -16.66 5.35 -27.54
N ALA A 264 -16.67 6.32 -28.45
CA ALA A 264 -17.78 6.55 -29.35
C ALA A 264 -17.78 5.47 -30.44
N GLN A 265 -18.89 4.74 -30.57
CA GLN A 265 -19.07 3.71 -31.60
C GLN A 265 -20.35 3.97 -32.38
N GLU A 266 -20.34 3.71 -33.68
CA GLU A 266 -21.54 3.72 -34.50
C GLU A 266 -22.42 2.53 -34.14
N VAL A 267 -23.69 2.82 -33.87
CA VAL A 267 -24.69 1.81 -33.52
C VAL A 267 -25.88 1.97 -34.45
N SER A 268 -26.05 0.98 -35.30
CA SER A 268 -27.21 0.81 -36.17
C SER A 268 -28.31 0.08 -35.39
N THR A 269 -29.50 0.67 -35.30
CA THR A 269 -30.66 0.03 -34.66
C THR A 269 -31.71 -0.29 -35.73
N CYS A 270 -32.00 -1.57 -35.95
CA CYS A 270 -33.06 -2.01 -36.88
C CYS A 270 -34.38 -2.12 -36.14
N VAL A 271 -35.39 -1.34 -36.54
CA VAL A 271 -36.74 -1.41 -35.96
C VAL A 271 -37.67 -2.10 -36.96
N GLY A 272 -37.60 -3.43 -36.98
CA GLY A 272 -38.49 -4.29 -37.77
C GLY A 272 -37.98 -4.65 -39.18
N PRO A 273 -38.70 -5.52 -39.92
CA PRO A 273 -38.25 -6.09 -41.19
C PRO A 273 -38.10 -5.07 -42.33
N ASP A 274 -38.84 -3.95 -42.28
CA ASP A 274 -38.98 -3.01 -43.40
C ASP A 274 -38.68 -1.54 -43.04
N GLN A 275 -37.95 -1.22 -41.95
CA GLN A 275 -37.66 0.18 -41.60
C GLN A 275 -36.23 0.54 -41.17
N VAL A 276 -35.87 1.75 -41.65
CA VAL A 276 -34.76 2.69 -41.40
C VAL A 276 -33.76 2.28 -40.34
N VAL A 277 -32.53 2.04 -40.81
CA VAL A 277 -31.32 2.00 -39.97
C VAL A 277 -31.03 3.43 -39.51
N TRP A 278 -31.17 3.69 -38.21
CA TRP A 278 -30.67 4.92 -37.60
C TRP A 278 -29.25 4.67 -37.11
N ASP A 279 -28.27 5.18 -37.87
CA ASP A 279 -26.89 5.24 -37.44
C ASP A 279 -26.71 6.42 -36.48
N ARG A 280 -26.30 6.11 -35.26
CA ARG A 280 -25.94 7.11 -34.26
C ARG A 280 -24.63 6.71 -33.59
N GLN A 281 -23.89 7.71 -33.14
CA GLN A 281 -22.79 7.46 -32.23
C GLN A 281 -23.33 7.25 -30.81
N ALA A 282 -22.92 6.16 -30.18
CA ALA A 282 -23.21 5.88 -28.77
C ALA A 282 -21.90 5.58 -28.04
N ALA A 283 -21.77 6.07 -26.81
CA ALA A 283 -20.65 5.74 -25.94
C ALA A 283 -20.74 4.28 -25.49
N ARG A 284 -19.67 3.52 -25.72
CA ARG A 284 -19.55 2.13 -25.30
C ARG A 284 -18.39 2.01 -24.33
N LEU A 285 -18.67 1.45 -23.16
CA LEU A 285 -17.62 1.01 -22.23
C LEU A 285 -16.75 -0.04 -22.92
N VAL A 286 -15.46 0.22 -23.02
CA VAL A 286 -14.48 -0.68 -23.63
C VAL A 286 -13.53 -1.31 -22.63
N GLY A 287 -13.34 -0.68 -21.45
CA GLY A 287 -12.45 -1.23 -20.44
C GLY A 287 -12.32 -0.40 -19.17
N ILE A 288 -11.28 -0.71 -18.41
CA ILE A 288 -10.92 -0.04 -17.17
C ILE A 288 -9.43 0.26 -17.23
N ASP A 289 -9.04 1.50 -16.92
CA ASP A 289 -7.65 1.82 -16.68
C ASP A 289 -7.30 1.50 -15.23
N TYR A 290 -6.75 0.29 -15.03
CA TYR A 290 -6.36 -0.19 -13.71
C TYR A 290 -5.20 0.58 -13.08
N GLN A 291 -4.51 1.47 -13.80
CA GLN A 291 -3.54 2.39 -13.20
C GLN A 291 -4.23 3.34 -12.20
N PHE A 292 -5.46 3.78 -12.51
CA PHE A 292 -6.21 4.72 -11.65
C PHE A 292 -7.20 4.02 -10.71
N CYS A 293 -7.46 2.73 -10.94
CA CYS A 293 -8.40 1.96 -10.13
C CYS A 293 -7.84 1.63 -8.73
N LYS A 294 -8.38 2.28 -7.69
CA LYS A 294 -8.09 2.00 -6.27
C LYS A 294 -8.74 0.74 -5.69
N GLY A 295 -9.52 0.00 -6.49
CA GLY A 295 -10.22 -1.21 -6.06
C GLY A 295 -11.26 -0.98 -4.96
N CYS A 296 -12.02 0.12 -5.01
CA CYS A 296 -13.10 0.40 -4.06
C CYS A 296 -14.35 -0.48 -4.29
N LEU A 297 -14.45 -1.08 -5.49
CA LEU A 297 -15.49 -2.01 -5.93
C LEU A 297 -16.92 -1.44 -5.97
N ARG A 298 -17.10 -0.11 -5.88
CA ARG A 298 -18.43 0.51 -6.02
C ARG A 298 -19.08 0.18 -7.36
N CYS A 299 -18.27 0.14 -8.42
CA CYS A 299 -18.73 -0.25 -9.74
C CYS A 299 -19.25 -1.70 -9.82
N VAL A 300 -18.71 -2.62 -9.00
CA VAL A 300 -19.19 -4.01 -8.89
C VAL A 300 -20.52 -4.04 -8.15
N GLU A 301 -20.61 -3.34 -7.01
CA GLU A 301 -21.82 -3.27 -6.18
C GLU A 301 -23.02 -2.67 -6.94
N SER A 302 -22.78 -1.70 -7.82
CA SER A 302 -23.82 -0.97 -8.55
C SER A 302 -24.13 -1.53 -9.94
N CYS A 303 -23.42 -2.55 -10.43
CA CYS A 303 -23.60 -3.05 -11.79
C CYS A 303 -24.92 -3.82 -11.96
N PRO A 304 -25.92 -3.31 -12.71
CA PRO A 304 -27.23 -3.97 -12.79
C PRO A 304 -27.21 -5.27 -13.62
N SER A 305 -26.33 -5.37 -14.62
CA SER A 305 -26.23 -6.57 -15.47
C SER A 305 -25.30 -7.64 -14.91
N GLY A 306 -24.60 -7.35 -13.81
CA GLY A 306 -23.53 -8.21 -13.27
C GLY A 306 -22.33 -8.37 -14.21
N ALA A 307 -22.11 -7.41 -15.12
CA ALA A 307 -20.95 -7.38 -16.01
C ALA A 307 -19.63 -7.11 -15.28
N LEU A 308 -19.69 -6.48 -14.11
CA LEU A 308 -18.54 -6.24 -13.24
C LEU A 308 -18.57 -7.22 -12.07
N THR A 309 -17.47 -7.91 -11.84
CA THR A 309 -17.32 -8.88 -10.75
C THR A 309 -16.12 -8.53 -9.88
N LYS A 310 -16.16 -8.92 -8.60
CA LYS A 310 -15.04 -8.80 -7.68
C LYS A 310 -14.11 -10.00 -7.88
N GLU A 311 -12.90 -9.75 -8.36
CA GLU A 311 -11.88 -10.79 -8.53
C GLU A 311 -10.63 -10.49 -7.72
N LEU A 312 -9.90 -11.54 -7.35
CA LEU A 312 -8.58 -11.41 -6.75
C LEU A 312 -7.65 -10.73 -7.74
N GLU A 313 -6.89 -9.76 -7.25
CA GLU A 313 -5.89 -9.07 -8.05
C GLU A 313 -4.78 -10.05 -8.47
N GLY A 314 -4.41 -10.01 -9.75
CA GLY A 314 -3.38 -10.86 -10.33
C GLY A 314 -2.83 -10.28 -11.63
N SER A 315 -2.05 -11.07 -12.38
CA SER A 315 -1.44 -10.64 -13.65
C SER A 315 -2.46 -10.15 -14.67
N TRP A 316 -3.66 -10.73 -14.66
CA TRP A 316 -4.77 -10.39 -15.55
C TRP A 316 -5.14 -8.91 -15.54
N VAL A 317 -4.86 -8.19 -14.44
CA VAL A 317 -5.17 -6.76 -14.30
C VAL A 317 -4.38 -5.94 -15.31
N GLN A 318 -3.13 -6.33 -15.59
CA GLN A 318 -2.33 -5.66 -16.62
C GLN A 318 -2.81 -6.07 -18.02
N ASP A 319 -3.12 -7.36 -18.21
CA ASP A 319 -3.58 -7.89 -19.50
C ASP A 319 -4.93 -7.31 -19.94
N ALA A 320 -5.81 -6.98 -18.98
CA ALA A 320 -7.13 -6.41 -19.23
C ALA A 320 -7.18 -4.88 -19.13
N ARG A 321 -6.02 -4.22 -18.93
CA ARG A 321 -5.95 -2.77 -18.84
C ARG A 321 -6.26 -2.15 -20.19
N VAL A 322 -7.18 -1.20 -20.18
CA VAL A 322 -7.40 -0.28 -21.30
C VAL A 322 -6.97 1.12 -20.83
N PRO A 323 -5.96 1.75 -21.44
CA PRO A 323 -5.54 3.10 -21.06
C PRO A 323 -6.62 4.16 -21.31
N LEU A 324 -6.72 5.15 -20.42
CA LEU A 324 -7.58 6.32 -20.64
C LEU A 324 -7.01 7.31 -21.67
N TRP A 325 -5.69 7.31 -21.88
CA TRP A 325 -4.93 8.17 -22.79
C TRP A 325 -3.65 7.48 -23.27
#